data_AF-A0A2H9N3W5-F1
#
_entry.id   AF-A0A2H9N3W5-F1
#
_cell.length_a   1.000
_cell.length_b   1.000
_cell.length_c   1.000
_cell.angle_alpha   90.00
_cell.angle_beta   90.00
_cell.angle_gamma   90.00
#
_symmetry.space_group_name_H-M   'P 1'
#
loop_
_entity.id
_entity.type
_entity.pdbx_description
1 polymer ?
#
loop_
_entity_poly.entity_id
_entity_poly.type
_entity_poly.pdbx_seq_one_letter_code
_entity_poly.pdbx_strand_id
1 'polypeptide(L)' 'IPPSAGCGIGIERLIRFICNLKSVAEARLFAKLPGTLSI' A
#
# COMPACT_ATOMS: atom_id res chain seq x y z
N ILE A 1 -16.51 -6.23 25.94
CA ILE A 1 -15.96 -5.30 24.93
C ILE A 1 -17.15 -4.58 24.29
N PRO A 2 -17.23 -3.24 24.34
CA PRO A 2 -18.36 -2.50 23.77
C PRO A 2 -18.38 -2.61 22.22
N PRO A 3 -19.55 -2.44 21.58
CA PRO A 3 -19.64 -2.38 20.13
C PRO A 3 -18.76 -1.24 19.57
N SER A 4 -18.02 -1.52 18.49
CA SER A 4 -17.17 -0.54 17.81
C SER A 4 -17.12 -0.84 16.31
N ALA A 5 -16.71 0.17 15.52
CA ALA A 5 -16.49 0.05 14.09
C ALA A 5 -15.23 0.84 13.69
N GLY A 6 -14.60 0.46 12.59
CA GLY A 6 -13.39 1.12 12.07
C GLY A 6 -13.19 0.83 10.58
N CYS A 7 -12.20 1.52 9.98
CA CYS A 7 -11.80 1.28 8.59
C CYS A 7 -10.28 1.32 8.45
N GLY A 8 -9.77 0.70 7.39
CA GLY A 8 -8.37 0.73 7.02
C GLY A 8 -8.16 1.44 5.69
N ILE A 9 -7.09 2.23 5.59
CA ILE A 9 -6.70 2.93 4.37
C ILE A 9 -5.36 2.33 3.90
N GLY A 10 -5.33 1.86 2.65
CA GLY A 10 -4.09 1.42 2.02
C GLY A 10 -3.30 2.63 1.51
N ILE A 11 -2.29 3.07 2.28
CA ILE A 11 -1.51 4.28 1.98
C ILE A 11 -0.80 4.17 0.63
N GLU A 12 -0.07 3.08 0.36
CA GLU A 12 0.61 2.91 -0.94
C GLU A 12 -0.38 2.85 -2.11
N ARG A 13 -1.60 2.34 -1.89
CA ARG A 13 -2.67 2.33 -2.90
C ARG A 13 -3.22 3.73 -3.16
N LEU A 14 -3.36 4.54 -2.10
CA LEU A 14 -3.77 5.93 -2.20
C LEU A 14 -2.70 6.76 -2.94
N ILE A 15 -1.43 6.58 -2.62
CA ILE A 15 -0.31 7.25 -3.30
C ILE A 15 -0.29 6.87 -4.78
N ARG A 16 -0.40 5.57 -5.10
CA ARG A 16 -0.49 5.09 -6.49
C ARG A 16 -1.60 5.80 -7.26
N PHE A 17 -2.77 5.99 -6.62
CA PHE A 17 -3.89 6.69 -7.23
C PHE A 17 -3.62 8.19 -7.44
N ILE A 18 -3.21 8.92 -6.39
CA ILE A 18 -2.97 10.37 -6.44
C ILE A 18 -1.86 10.71 -7.46
N CYS A 19 -0.79 9.93 -7.47
CA CYS A 19 0.36 10.15 -8.32
C CYS A 19 0.24 9.48 -9.71
N ASN A 20 -0.90 8.84 -10.02
CA ASN A 20 -1.15 8.12 -11.27
C ASN A 20 -0.04 7.09 -11.62
N LEU A 21 0.44 6.36 -10.62
CA LEU A 21 1.49 5.35 -10.79
C LEU A 21 0.91 4.06 -11.40
N LYS A 22 1.70 3.37 -12.21
CA LYS A 22 1.26 2.15 -12.91
C LYS A 22 1.17 0.96 -11.95
N SER A 23 2.03 0.90 -10.94
CA SER A 23 2.12 -0.16 -9.94
C SER A 23 2.22 0.41 -8.53
N VAL A 24 1.68 -0.31 -7.55
CA VAL A 24 1.85 0.03 -6.12
C VAL A 24 3.31 -0.08 -5.66
N ALA A 25 4.12 -0.87 -6.37
CA ALA A 25 5.55 -0.99 -6.09
C ALA A 25 6.29 0.34 -6.27
N GLU A 26 5.80 1.21 -7.15
CA GLU A 26 6.37 2.55 -7.39
C GLU A 26 6.06 3.52 -6.24
N ALA A 27 5.10 3.20 -5.37
CA ALA A 27 4.71 4.02 -4.22
C ALA A 27 5.56 3.73 -2.96
N ARG A 28 6.57 2.88 -3.05
CA ARG A 28 7.40 2.43 -1.93
C ARG A 28 8.86 2.32 -2.33
N LEU A 29 9.76 2.72 -1.42
CA LEU A 29 11.21 2.70 -1.68
C LEU A 29 11.78 1.29 -1.84
N PHE A 30 11.34 0.35 -0.98
CA PHE A 30 11.74 -1.07 -1.02
C PHE A 30 10.47 -1.93 -1.11
N ALA A 31 10.02 -2.18 -2.33
CA ALA A 31 8.79 -2.91 -2.59
C ALA A 31 8.98 -4.41 -2.36
N LYS A 32 8.15 -5.00 -1.49
CA LYS A 32 8.12 -6.45 -1.26
C LYS A 32 7.18 -7.12 -2.25
N LEU A 33 7.70 -7.47 -3.41
CA LEU A 33 6.96 -8.19 -4.44
C LEU A 33 7.03 -9.70 -4.23
N PRO A 34 5.95 -10.45 -4.54
CA PRO A 34 5.99 -11.90 -4.51
C PRO A 34 7.13 -12.45 -5.37
N GLY A 35 7.95 -13.34 -4.81
CA GLY A 35 9.08 -13.95 -5.51
C GLY A 35 10.30 -13.04 -5.74
N THR A 36 10.29 -11.81 -5.22
CA THR A 36 11.43 -10.87 -5.31
C THR A 36 12.06 -10.67 -3.95
N LEU A 37 13.38 -10.83 -3.85
CA LEU A 37 14.14 -10.48 -2.65
C LEU A 37 14.27 -8.95 -2.59
N SER A 38 13.83 -8.36 -1.47
CA SER A 38 13.97 -6.94 -1.14
C SER A 38 14.51 -6.83 0.28
N ILE A 39 15.32 -5.79 0.50
CA ILE A 39 15.62 -5.26 1.84
C ILE A 39 14.33 -4.81 2.55
#